data_AF-R4LL33-F1
#
_entry.id   AF-R4LL33-F1
#
_cell.length_a   1.000
_cell.length_b   1.000
_cell.length_c   1.000
_cell.angle_alpha   90.00
_cell.angle_beta   90.00
_cell.angle_gamma   90.00
#
_symmetry.space_group_name_H-M   'P 1'
#
loop_
_entity.id
_entity.type
_entity.pdbx_description
1 polymer ?
#
loop_
_entity_poly.entity_id
_entity_poly.type
_entity_poly.pdbx_seq_one_letter_code
_entity_poly.pdbx_strand_id
1 'polypeptide(L)'
;MSPSTSRVSARDLHLMALLARGHTTDRAARELRLSRHTVGEEISALLGRFGCRNRAELVAYCYVHRLLPVGVWPPPCSLGG
;
A
#
# COMPACT_ATOMS: atom_id res chain seq x y z
N MET A 1 14.25 5.64 -17.55
CA MET A 1 13.12 5.44 -16.62
C MET A 1 12.24 6.67 -16.69
N SER A 2 11.13 6.60 -17.43
CA SER A 2 10.18 7.70 -17.52
C SER A 2 9.36 7.79 -16.23
N PRO A 3 9.11 8.99 -15.67
CA PRO A 3 8.17 9.14 -14.55
C PRO A 3 6.76 8.96 -15.11
N SER A 4 6.28 7.72 -15.13
CA SER A 4 4.91 7.40 -15.53
C SER A 4 3.95 8.10 -14.57
N THR A 5 3.12 8.99 -15.12
CA THR A 5 2.03 9.72 -14.48
C THR A 5 1.21 8.77 -13.59
N SER A 6 1.54 8.77 -12.30
CA SER A 6 1.34 7.62 -11.40
C SER A 6 -0.09 7.56 -10.87
N ARG A 7 -0.99 6.99 -11.67
CA ARG A 7 -2.24 6.46 -11.15
C ARG A 7 -1.91 5.36 -10.13
N VAL A 8 -2.44 5.50 -8.92
CA VAL A 8 -2.34 4.45 -7.90
C VAL A 8 -3.16 3.25 -8.39
N SER A 9 -2.51 2.09 -8.54
CA SER A 9 -3.21 0.90 -9.03
C SER A 9 -4.07 0.27 -7.93
N ALA A 10 -5.05 -0.55 -8.32
CA ALA A 10 -5.84 -1.32 -7.35
C ALA A 10 -4.98 -2.23 -6.47
N ARG A 11 -3.89 -2.79 -7.03
CA ARG A 11 -2.92 -3.62 -6.30
C ARG A 11 -2.13 -2.81 -5.28
N ASP A 12 -1.77 -1.58 -5.61
CA ASP A 12 -1.08 -0.67 -4.67
C ASP A 12 -1.98 -0.32 -3.50
N LEU A 13 -3.25 -0.01 -3.78
CA LEU A 13 -4.24 0.30 -2.74
C LEU A 13 -4.52 -0.91 -1.85
N HIS A 14 -4.58 -2.12 -2.44
CA HIS A 14 -4.69 -3.35 -1.68
C HIS A 14 -3.49 -3.53 -0.74
N LEU A 15 -2.26 -3.38 -1.24
CA LEU A 15 -1.07 -3.46 -0.41
C LEU A 15 -1.09 -2.40 0.70
N MET A 16 -1.38 -1.14 0.39
CA MET A 16 -1.52 -0.06 1.38
C MET A 16 -2.58 -0.37 2.44
N ALA A 17 -3.73 -0.94 2.06
CA ALA A 17 -4.76 -1.35 3.00
C ALA A 17 -4.25 -2.46 3.95
N LEU A 18 -3.49 -3.44 3.44
CA LEU A 18 -2.85 -4.46 4.27
C LEU A 18 -1.83 -3.85 5.24
N LEU A 19 -1.02 -2.89 4.78
CA LEU A 19 -0.09 -2.14 5.64
C LEU A 19 -0.85 -1.38 6.73
N ALA A 20 -1.93 -0.69 6.37
CA ALA A 20 -2.78 0.06 7.29
C ALA A 20 -3.41 -0.86 8.34
N ARG A 21 -3.82 -2.08 7.95
CA ARG A 21 -4.31 -3.14 8.85
C ARG A 21 -3.22 -3.74 9.77
N GLY A 22 -1.97 -3.28 9.68
CA GLY A 22 -0.86 -3.78 10.50
C GLY A 22 -0.24 -5.09 10.00
N HIS A 23 -0.47 -5.49 8.74
CA HIS A 23 0.13 -6.72 8.21
C HIS A 23 1.65 -6.60 8.13
N THR A 24 2.36 -7.68 8.47
CA THR A 24 3.79 -7.83 8.18
C THR A 24 3.98 -8.13 6.69
N THR A 25 5.20 -7.98 6.19
CA THR A 25 5.56 -8.38 4.82
C THR A 25 5.19 -9.84 4.55
N ASP A 26 5.40 -10.75 5.52
CA ASP A 26 5.02 -12.16 5.41
C ASP A 26 3.51 -12.36 5.28
N ARG A 27 2.71 -11.67 6.11
CA ARG A 27 1.25 -11.78 6.06
C ARG A 27 0.69 -11.20 4.77
N ALA A 28 1.22 -10.05 4.32
CA ALA A 28 0.83 -9.44 3.06
C ALA A 28 1.22 -10.32 1.86
N ALA A 29 2.41 -10.93 1.87
CA ALA A 29 2.83 -11.88 0.84
C ALA A 29 1.89 -13.08 0.74
N ARG A 30 1.47 -13.65 1.88
CA ARG A 30 0.49 -14.74 1.91
C ARG A 30 -0.87 -14.31 1.36
N GLU A 31 -1.36 -13.14 1.76
CA GLU A 31 -2.65 -12.61 1.30
C GLU A 31 -2.66 -12.36 -0.21
N LEU A 32 -1.58 -11.77 -0.73
CA LEU A 32 -1.44 -11.45 -2.15
C LEU A 32 -0.99 -12.63 -3.02
N ARG A 33 -0.69 -13.79 -2.41
CA ARG A 33 -0.09 -14.96 -3.07
C ARG A 33 1.22 -14.61 -3.81
N LEU A 34 2.05 -13.79 -3.18
CA LEU A 34 3.35 -13.34 -3.69
C LEU A 34 4.48 -13.81 -2.78
N SER A 35 5.72 -13.68 -3.26
CA SER A 35 6.89 -13.89 -2.42
C SER A 35 7.09 -12.72 -1.46
N ARG A 36 7.72 -12.97 -0.30
CA ARG A 36 8.10 -11.93 0.67
C ARG A 36 9.02 -10.88 0.06
N HIS A 37 9.92 -11.32 -0.82
CA HIS A 37 10.84 -10.46 -1.54
C HIS A 37 10.07 -9.49 -2.44
N THR A 38 9.17 -10.01 -3.27
CA THR A 38 8.31 -9.20 -4.15
C THR A 38 7.50 -8.18 -3.36
N VAL A 39 6.88 -8.58 -2.24
CA VAL A 39 6.13 -7.62 -1.41
C VAL A 39 7.05 -6.56 -0.78
N GLY A 40 8.27 -6.93 -0.37
CA GLY A 40 9.26 -5.97 0.13
C GLY A 40 9.68 -4.95 -0.93
N GLU A 41 9.91 -5.39 -2.17
CA GLU A 41 10.21 -4.52 -3.30
C GLU A 41 9.04 -3.57 -3.61
N GLU A 42 7.81 -4.09 -3.62
CA GLU A 42 6.60 -3.30 -3.85
C GLU A 42 6.41 -2.24 -2.77
N ILE A 43 6.60 -2.59 -1.48
CA ILE A 43 6.57 -1.62 -0.39
C ILE A 43 7.64 -0.54 -0.61
N SER A 44 8.86 -0.93 -0.98
CA SER A 44 9.97 0.01 -1.21
C SER A 44 9.69 0.94 -2.39
N ALA A 45 9.10 0.41 -3.46
CA ALA A 45 8.65 1.18 -4.61
C ALA A 45 7.54 2.17 -4.23
N LEU A 46 6.55 1.75 -3.43
CA LEU A 46 5.51 2.64 -2.91
C LEU A 46 6.11 3.76 -2.04
N LEU A 47 7.01 3.43 -1.12
CA LEU A 47 7.69 4.41 -0.28
C LEU A 47 8.43 5.46 -1.13
N GLY A 48 9.22 5.02 -2.11
CA GLY A 48 9.91 5.91 -3.04
C GLY A 48 8.95 6.75 -3.88
N ARG A 49 7.87 6.15 -4.38
CA ARG A 49 6.86 6.82 -5.22
C ARG A 49 6.07 7.90 -4.48
N PHE A 50 5.81 7.71 -3.19
CA PHE A 50 5.09 8.68 -2.34
C PHE A 50 6.01 9.51 -1.44
N GLY A 51 7.32 9.38 -1.57
CA GLY A 51 8.29 10.13 -0.76
C GLY A 51 8.23 9.83 0.74
N CYS A 52 7.76 8.64 1.12
CA CYS A 52 7.61 8.23 2.52
C CYS A 52 8.87 7.50 3.00
N ARG A 53 9.34 7.81 4.20
CA ARG A 53 10.56 7.22 4.81
C ARG A 53 10.32 5.82 5.37
N ASN A 54 9.08 5.53 5.77
CA ASN A 54 8.72 4.24 6.33
C ASN A 54 7.24 3.92 6.11
N ARG A 55 6.87 2.68 6.39
CA ARG A 55 5.50 2.18 6.18
C ARG A 55 4.43 2.90 7.00
N ALA A 56 4.76 3.41 8.19
CA ALA A 56 3.81 4.15 9.01
C ALA A 56 3.52 5.53 8.41
N GLU A 57 4.56 6.21 7.91
CA GLU A 57 4.42 7.46 7.15
C GLU A 57 3.61 7.24 5.87
N LEU A 58 3.81 6.13 5.16
CA LEU A 58 2.97 5.77 4.02
C LEU A 58 1.49 5.59 4.40
N VAL A 59 1.20 4.89 5.50
CA VAL A 59 -0.18 4.72 5.98
C VAL A 59 -0.80 6.08 6.34
N ALA A 60 -0.07 6.94 7.04
CA ALA A 60 -0.53 8.30 7.34
C ALA A 60 -0.80 9.10 6.06
N TYR A 61 0.12 9.06 5.10
CA TYR A 61 -0.02 9.67 3.78
C TYR A 61 -1.31 9.19 3.09
N CYS A 62 -1.58 7.89 3.08
CA CYS A 62 -2.78 7.32 2.47
C CYS A 62 -4.08 7.89 3.05
N TYR A 63 -4.17 8.09 4.37
CA TYR A 63 -5.36 8.67 5.00
C TYR A 63 -5.47 10.18 4.78
N VAL A 64 -4.36 10.92 4.90
CA VAL A 64 -4.32 12.38 4.66
C VAL A 64 -4.75 12.71 3.23
N HIS A 65 -4.25 11.95 2.26
CA HIS A 65 -4.55 12.14 0.84
C HIS A 65 -5.80 11.38 0.35
N ARG A 66 -6.58 10.78 1.26
CA ARG A 66 -7.83 10.06 0.95
C ARG A 66 -7.66 8.90 -0.06
N LEU A 67 -6.46 8.33 -0.14
CA LEU A 67 -6.23 7.08 -0.88
C LEU A 67 -6.90 5.89 -0.19
N LEU A 68 -6.98 5.96 1.15
CA LEU A 68 -7.79 5.05 1.97
C LEU A 68 -8.97 5.81 2.59
N PRO A 69 -10.13 5.16 2.78
CA PRO A 69 -11.31 5.80 3.36
C PRO A 69 -11.06 6.15 4.82
N VAL A 70 -11.30 7.41 5.18
CA VAL A 70 -11.21 7.89 6.57
C VAL A 70 -12.50 7.54 7.31
N GLY A 71 -12.39 7.14 8.57
CA GLY A 71 -13.53 6.73 9.40
C GLY A 71 -13.97 5.29 9.19
N VAL A 72 -13.29 4.53 8.33
CA VAL A 72 -13.55 3.10 8.10
C VAL A 72 -12.35 2.29 8.57
N TRP A 73 -12.58 1.41 9.55
CA TRP A 73 -11.58 0.47 10.04
C TRP A 73 -12.17 -0.95 10.18
N PRO A 74 -11.52 -1.99 9.65
CA PRO A 74 -10.31 -1.95 8.84
C PRO A 74 -10.58 -1.42 7.41
N PRO A 75 -9.62 -0.73 6.76
CA PRO A 75 -9.80 -0.24 5.39
C PRO A 75 -10.01 -1.41 4.43
N PRO A 76 -10.90 -1.31 3.43
CA PRO A 76 -11.18 -2.40 2.50
C PRO A 76 -9.95 -2.75 1.66
N CYS A 77 -9.71 -4.05 1.47
CA CYS A 77 -8.60 -4.55 0.64
C CYS A 77 -8.88 -4.43 -0.87
N SER A 78 -10.15 -4.31 -1.25
CA SER A 78 -10.61 -3.97 -2.58
C SER A 78 -11.35 -2.64 -2.52
N LEU A 79 -10.81 -1.60 -3.16
CA LEU A 79 -11.67 -0.49 -3.59
C LEU A 79 -12.50 -1.08 -4.73
N GLY A 80 -13.77 -1.37 -4.45
CA GLY A 80 -14.71 -1.87 -5.46
C GLY A 80 -14.69 -0.98 -6.69
N GLY A 81 -14.80 -1.62 -7.87
CA GLY A 81 -14.85 -0.95 -9.17
C GLY A 81 -16.06 -0.04 -9.34
#